data_AF-A0A1G0JE69-F1
#
_entry.id   AF-A0A1G0JE69-F1
#
_cell.length_a   1.000
_cell.length_b   1.000
_cell.length_c   1.000
_cell.angle_alpha   90.00
_cell.angle_beta   90.00
_cell.angle_gamma   90.00
#
_symmetry.space_group_name_H-M   'P 1'
#
loop_
_entity.id
_entity.type
_entity.pdbx_description
1 polymer ?
#
loop_
_entity_poly.entity_id
_entity_poly.type
_entity_poly.pdbx_seq_one_letter_code
_entity_poly.pdbx_strand_id
1 'polypeptide(L)' 'MSKKQEETAYLTKVVMKRAVNKGIKKASQEAMETAGSLVEVDGDWVVRRYKDGRLEKLHRLQKISTKDIEQKIVRLRCD' A
#
# COMPACT_ATOMS: atom_id res chain seq x y z
N MET A 1 26.95 32.85 12.86
CA MET A 1 26.29 31.55 13.11
C MET A 1 24.85 31.66 12.65
N SER A 2 24.49 31.01 11.53
CA SER A 2 23.17 31.14 10.91
C SER A 2 22.13 30.36 11.73
N LYS A 3 21.07 31.03 12.19
CA LYS A 3 19.95 30.40 12.89
C LYS A 3 19.21 29.52 11.88
N LYS A 4 19.27 28.19 12.04
CA LYS A 4 18.33 27.27 11.39
C LYS A 4 16.93 27.64 11.88
N GLN A 5 16.14 28.26 11.02
CA GLN A 5 14.70 28.36 11.23
C GLN A 5 14.16 26.93 11.18
N GLU A 6 13.84 26.37 12.34
CA GLU A 6 13.02 25.17 12.41
C GLU A 6 11.61 25.59 11.98
N GLU A 7 11.34 25.51 10.69
CA GLU A 7 9.96 25.46 10.21
C GLU A 7 9.34 24.21 10.84
N THR A 8 8.50 24.42 11.84
CA THR A 8 7.62 23.38 12.38
C THR A 8 6.68 22.96 11.26
N ALA A 9 7.14 22.07 10.40
CA ALA A 9 6.37 21.53 9.29
C ALA A 9 5.21 20.74 9.89
N TYR A 10 4.01 21.30 9.82
CA TYR A 10 2.80 20.60 10.21
C TYR A 10 2.73 19.27 9.45
N LEU A 11 2.52 18.17 10.17
CA LEU A 11 2.29 16.86 9.57
C LEU A 11 0.92 16.85 8.88
N THR A 12 0.89 17.34 7.66
CA THR A 12 -0.32 17.27 6.83
C THR A 12 -0.47 15.85 6.27
N LYS A 13 -1.71 15.49 5.95
CA LYS A 13 -2.03 14.22 5.27
C LYS A 13 -1.18 14.01 4.01
N VAL A 14 -0.89 15.09 3.28
CA VAL A 14 -0.08 15.06 2.06
C VAL A 14 1.38 14.72 2.36
N VAL A 15 1.97 15.33 3.40
CA VAL A 15 3.35 15.04 3.82
C VAL A 15 3.47 13.58 4.27
N MET A 16 2.51 13.09 5.07
CA MET A 16 2.48 11.69 5.51
C MET A 16 2.36 10.73 4.31
N LYS A 17 1.44 10.98 3.39
CA LYS A 17 1.26 10.16 2.17
C LYS A 17 2.55 10.11 1.34
N ARG A 18 3.25 11.24 1.19
CA ARG A 18 4.53 11.28 0.46
C ARG A 18 5.62 10.46 1.14
N ALA A 19 5.75 10.58 2.47
CA ALA A 19 6.73 9.83 3.24
C ALA A 19 6.46 8.32 3.19
N VAL A 20 5.21 7.90 3.39
CA VAL A 20 4.79 6.49 3.32
C VAL A 20 5.05 5.92 1.92
N ASN A 21 4.65 6.63 0.86
CA ASN A 21 4.89 6.18 -0.52
C ASN A 21 6.38 6.00 -0.82
N LYS A 22 7.24 6.88 -0.29
CA LYS A 22 8.70 6.76 -0.43
C LYS A 22 9.22 5.53 0.31
N GLY A 23 8.75 5.30 1.53
CA GLY A 23 9.11 4.14 2.34
C GLY A 23 8.71 2.81 1.67
N ILE A 24 7.47 2.71 1.20
CA ILE A 24 6.97 1.52 0.49
C ILE A 24 7.81 1.23 -0.75
N LYS A 25 8.08 2.23 -1.59
CA LYS A 25 8.92 2.04 -2.79
C LYS A 25 10.29 1.47 -2.45
N LYS A 26 10.95 2.01 -1.42
CA LYS A 26 12.25 1.53 -0.97
C LYS A 26 12.17 0.09 -0.44
N ALA A 27 11.19 -0.20 0.41
CA ALA A 27 10.98 -1.56 0.92
C ALA A 27 10.70 -2.57 -0.19
N SER A 28 9.93 -2.18 -1.22
CA SER A 28 9.68 -3.05 -2.39
C SER A 28 10.94 -3.34 -3.20
N GLN A 29 11.82 -2.34 -3.36
CA GLN A 29 13.12 -2.54 -4.01
C GLN A 29 13.99 -3.51 -3.20
N GLU A 30 14.14 -3.26 -1.90
CA GLU A 30 14.92 -4.12 -1.00
C GLU A 30 14.35 -5.55 -0.92
N ALA A 31 13.03 -5.71 -0.92
CA ALA A 31 12.38 -7.02 -0.97
C ALA A 31 12.68 -7.76 -2.28
N MET A 32 12.64 -7.07 -3.42
CA MET A 32 13.00 -7.66 -4.71
C MET A 32 14.49 -8.06 -4.76
N GLU A 33 15.36 -7.25 -4.17
CA GLU A 33 16.80 -7.53 -4.10
C GLU A 33 17.11 -8.72 -3.18
N THR A 34 16.44 -8.81 -2.03
CA THR A 34 16.72 -9.80 -0.97
C THR A 34 15.98 -11.11 -1.19
N ALA A 35 14.68 -11.05 -1.43
CA ALA A 35 13.81 -12.23 -1.57
C ALA A 35 13.60 -12.66 -3.03
N GLY A 36 14.05 -11.86 -4.01
CA GLY A 36 13.89 -12.17 -5.43
C GLY A 36 12.44 -12.11 -5.92
N SER A 37 11.51 -11.64 -5.08
CA SER A 37 10.10 -11.47 -5.44
C SER A 37 9.38 -10.47 -4.54
N LEU A 38 8.26 -9.94 -5.03
CA LEU A 38 7.32 -9.10 -4.27
C LEU A 38 5.88 -9.49 -4.59
N VAL A 39 4.95 -9.18 -3.69
CA VAL A 39 3.51 -9.33 -3.93
C VAL A 39 2.93 -7.97 -4.28
N GLU A 40 2.20 -7.90 -5.39
CA GLU A 40 1.54 -6.69 -5.88
C GLU A 40 0.14 -7.00 -6.41
N VAL A 41 -0.63 -5.95 -6.70
CA VAL A 41 -1.92 -6.06 -7.35
C VAL A 41 -1.74 -5.74 -8.83
N ASP A 42 -2.15 -6.66 -9.70
CA ASP A 42 -2.18 -6.50 -11.15
C ASP A 42 -3.63 -6.71 -11.64
N GLY A 43 -4.30 -5.59 -11.95
CA GLY A 43 -5.72 -5.57 -12.28
C GLY A 43 -6.60 -6.13 -11.15
N ASP A 44 -7.36 -7.18 -11.46
CA ASP A 44 -8.24 -7.87 -10.49
C ASP A 44 -7.52 -9.02 -9.76
N TRP A 45 -6.17 -9.10 -9.79
CA TRP A 45 -5.40 -10.18 -9.17
C TRP A 45 -4.33 -9.67 -8.21
N VAL A 46 -4.17 -10.39 -7.11
CA VAL A 46 -2.94 -10.39 -6.31
C VAL A 46 -1.96 -11.34 -6.99
N VAL A 47 -0.80 -10.83 -7.36
CA VAL A 47 0.25 -11.58 -8.04
C VAL A 47 1.55 -11.49 -7.25
N ARG A 48 2.36 -12.53 -7.33
CA ARG A 48 3.77 -12.48 -6.94
C ARG A 48 4.60 -12.24 -8.20
N ARG A 49 5.31 -11.12 -8.23
CA ARG A 49 6.29 -10.79 -9.27
C ARG A 49 7.67 -11.23 -8.82
N TYR A 50 8.32 -12.04 -9.63
CA TYR A 50 9.70 -12.48 -9.41
C TYR A 50 10.68 -11.57 -10.15
N LYS A 51 11.94 -11.56 -9.71
CA LYS A 51 13.03 -10.73 -10.26
C LYS A 51 13.34 -11.05 -11.73
N ASP A 52 13.10 -12.30 -12.15
CA ASP A 52 13.23 -12.79 -13.53
C ASP A 52 12.09 -12.32 -14.46
N GLY A 53 11.08 -11.61 -13.93
CA GLY A 53 9.92 -11.14 -14.66
C GLY A 53 8.74 -12.12 -14.67
N ARG A 54 8.87 -13.31 -14.06
CA ARG A 54 7.76 -14.26 -13.93
C ARG A 54 6.68 -13.69 -13.01
N LEU A 55 5.42 -13.94 -13.39
CA LEU A 55 4.24 -13.59 -12.60
C LEU A 55 3.52 -14.86 -12.15
N GLU A 56 3.25 -14.96 -10.86
CA GLU A 56 2.43 -16.03 -10.27
C GLU A 56 1.15 -15.43 -9.70
N LYS A 57 -0.01 -15.90 -10.18
CA LYS A 57 -1.30 -15.45 -9.68
C LYS A 57 -1.61 -16.13 -8.35
N LEU A 58 -1.84 -15.35 -7.31
CA LEU A 58 -2.13 -15.86 -5.97
C LEU A 58 -3.63 -15.88 -5.67
N HIS A 59 -4.30 -14.75 -5.85
CA HIS A 59 -5.71 -14.61 -5.50
C HIS A 59 -6.41 -13.57 -6.36
N ARG A 60 -7.65 -13.82 -6.77
CA ARG A 60 -8.46 -12.84 -7.50
C ARG A 60 -9.18 -11.94 -6.51
N LEU A 61 -9.01 -10.63 -6.63
CA LEU A 61 -9.74 -9.66 -5.83
C LEU A 61 -11.21 -9.66 -6.24
N GLN A 62 -12.08 -9.94 -5.27
CA GLN A 62 -13.52 -9.78 -5.46
C GLN A 62 -13.88 -8.30 -5.36
N LYS A 63 -14.63 -7.79 -6.33
CA LYS A 63 -15.19 -6.43 -6.27
C LYS A 63 -16.36 -6.47 -5.30
N ILE A 64 -16.16 -5.93 -4.10
CA ILE A 64 -17.23 -5.74 -3.13
C ILE A 64 -17.97 -4.46 -3.53
N SER A 65 -19.30 -4.53 -3.69
CA SER A 65 -20.11 -3.34 -3.94
C SER A 65 -20.14 -2.47 -2.68
N THR A 66 -20.17 -1.15 -2.85
CA THR A 66 -20.29 -0.20 -1.74
C THR A 66 -21.54 -0.47 -0.89
N LYS A 67 -22.61 -0.96 -1.52
CA LYS A 67 -23.85 -1.36 -0.84
C LYS A 67 -23.65 -2.55 0.10
N ASP A 68 -22.76 -3.48 -0.26
CA ASP A 68 -22.47 -4.67 0.56
C ASP A 68 -21.64 -4.28 1.78
N ILE A 69 -20.79 -3.26 1.66
CA ILE A 69 -19.99 -2.71 2.77
C ILE A 69 -20.91 -1.99 3.76
N GLU A 70 -21.84 -1.16 3.28
CA GLU A 70 -22.80 -0.44 4.12
C GLU A 70 -23.68 -1.40 4.92
N GLN A 71 -24.22 -2.45 4.28
CA GLN A 71 -25.02 -3.47 4.96
C GLN A 71 -24.23 -4.23 6.03
N LYS A 72 -22.95 -4.49 5.79
CA LYS A 72 -22.08 -5.19 6.74
C LYS A 72 -21.73 -4.31 7.95
N ILE A 73 -21.52 -3.01 7.74
CA ILE A 73 -21.26 -2.05 8.82
C ILE A 73 -22.51 -1.84 9.69
N VAL A 74 -23.70 -1.77 9.07
CA VAL A 74 -24.97 -1.66 9.82
C VAL A 74 -25.20 -2.90 10.68
N ARG A 75 -24.98 -4.11 10.15
CA ARG A 75 -25.08 -5.35 10.95
C ARG A 75 -24.14 -5.37 12.15
N LEU A 76 -22.88 -4.97 11.99
CA LEU A 76 -21.89 -4.94 13.07
C LEU A 76 -22.15 -3.89 14.16
N ARG A 77 -23.11 -2.98 13.96
CA ARG A 77 -23.53 -1.98 14.95
C ARG A 77 -24.78 -2.37 15.74
N CYS A 78 -25.44 -3.47 15.37
CA CYS A 78 -26.67 -3.93 16.01
C CYS A 78 -26.47 -5.13 16.95
N ASP A 79 -25.23 -5.60 17.11
CA ASP A 79 -24.79 -6.54 18.14
C ASP A 79 -24.07 -5.78 19.27
#